data_AF-A0A4R2BNZ7-F1
#
_entry.id   AF-A0A4R2BNZ7-F1
#
_cell.length_a   1.000
_cell.length_b   1.000
_cell.length_c   1.000
_cell.angle_alpha   90.00
_cell.angle_beta   90.00
_cell.angle_gamma   90.00
#
_symmetry.space_group_name_H-M   'P 1'
#
loop_
_entity.id
_entity.type
_entity.pdbx_description
1 polymer ?
#
loop_
_entity_poly.entity_id
_entity_poly.type
_entity_poly.pdbx_seq_one_letter_code
_entity_poly.pdbx_strand_id
1 'polypeptide(L)'
;MGGAMLVYGDPKRGERADTLCEAIAARLREVDGRPPGLERHAALVGIFIKAGELVQGLSDFEFETLGADELSAGREKAGVLLLDLARLVAQSWSSGFSGHLALPDRIWALLQDLRASRPLSIKEGEGYAFYALYPECYMEAARRSGLGANTVVIGLRSIGTSLSAAVAAAIGAAAPVTLRPVGHPFRREIHVGPVLSQRLLQDRTADFVIVDEGPGLSGSSLGSVADWLEEHGVSEHRIHFFPGHGGELGPQASEDHCKRWAERPRHVVELDELVFGAHRPHRLAAWVSELVGPLGQPLQEISGGGWRSVLACSRHSWPPADPRFERRKFLAHASGGTWLVKFAGLGDIGQRKFEKARLLAKAGFTPPVAGLCHGFLVQKWVTAAPLAPSDFHGAEFIEHLGRYLTFRARRLPQPATRGATMAMLYEMAIANTEEALGEAVATRLKSRLSDGHDLPMVPVDTDNRLHPWEWLAGDDGFLKADALDHSAGHDLVGPQDIAWDIAGATIEFDLSPDEAAALRAIVSDGCSRAVDAKLQEILELFYLTFQLGLWSFATCGAAAEEVKRLDSLVARYRELLLRRLEEGAGQVRSRRDSLP
;
A
#
# COMPACT_ATOMS: atom_id res chain seq x y z
N MET A 1 11.10 -28.60 4.00
CA MET A 1 10.06 -27.59 3.71
C MET A 1 10.81 -26.29 3.53
N GLY A 2 10.95 -25.79 2.30
CA GLY A 2 11.63 -24.50 2.08
C GLY A 2 10.82 -23.41 2.78
N GLY A 3 11.43 -22.72 3.74
CA GLY A 3 10.75 -21.66 4.48
C GLY A 3 10.66 -20.45 3.57
N ALA A 4 9.46 -19.98 3.25
CA ALA A 4 9.33 -18.75 2.49
C ALA A 4 9.86 -17.58 3.34
N MET A 5 10.81 -16.81 2.80
CA MET A 5 11.25 -15.53 3.38
C MET A 5 10.04 -14.69 3.81
N LEU A 6 10.06 -14.17 5.04
CA LEU A 6 9.02 -13.31 5.59
C LEU A 6 9.35 -11.85 5.28
N VAL A 7 8.67 -11.30 4.26
CA VAL A 7 8.89 -9.92 3.78
C VAL A 7 7.61 -9.09 3.78
N TYR A 8 6.48 -9.71 3.47
CA TYR A 8 5.19 -9.02 3.34
C TYR A 8 4.39 -9.03 4.65
N GLY A 9 3.64 -7.95 4.87
CA GLY A 9 2.64 -7.84 5.94
C GLY A 9 1.23 -7.84 5.38
N ASP A 10 0.25 -8.16 6.23
CA ASP A 10 -1.18 -7.94 5.96
C ASP A 10 -1.77 -7.06 7.07
N PRO A 11 -1.37 -5.76 7.14
CA PRO A 11 -1.75 -4.89 8.23
C PRO A 11 -3.25 -4.65 8.24
N LYS A 12 -3.86 -4.80 9.42
CA LYS A 12 -5.26 -4.45 9.67
C LYS A 12 -5.35 -3.27 10.63
N ARG A 13 -6.32 -2.40 10.39
CA ARG A 13 -6.63 -1.26 11.25
C ARG A 13 -7.92 -1.53 12.03
N GLY A 14 -7.86 -1.35 13.35
CA GLY A 14 -9.04 -1.38 14.20
C GLY A 14 -9.84 -0.07 14.08
N GLU A 15 -11.14 -0.18 13.84
CA GLU A 15 -12.06 0.96 13.73
C GLU A 15 -13.37 0.68 14.46
N ARG A 16 -14.25 1.69 14.53
CA ARG A 16 -15.63 1.53 15.00
C ARG A 16 -16.63 1.91 13.91
N ALA A 17 -17.68 1.11 13.77
CA ALA A 17 -18.68 1.32 12.72
C ALA A 17 -19.39 2.69 12.84
N ASP A 18 -19.73 3.13 14.05
CA ASP A 18 -20.31 4.44 14.29
C ASP A 18 -19.37 5.60 13.95
N THR A 19 -18.08 5.49 14.31
CA THR A 19 -17.06 6.47 13.92
C THR A 19 -16.93 6.58 12.39
N LEU A 20 -16.95 5.46 11.67
CA LEU A 20 -16.93 5.47 10.20
C LEU A 20 -18.21 6.07 9.61
N CYS A 21 -19.39 5.71 10.11
CA CYS A 21 -20.66 6.30 9.66
C CYS A 21 -20.67 7.84 9.86
N GLU A 22 -20.21 8.32 11.01
CA GLU A 22 -20.11 9.76 11.30
C GLU A 22 -19.13 10.47 10.36
N ALA A 23 -17.97 9.86 10.11
CA ALA A 23 -16.97 10.40 9.19
C ALA A 23 -17.50 10.47 7.75
N ILE A 24 -18.21 9.44 7.29
CA ILE A 24 -18.86 9.41 5.97
C ILE A 24 -19.93 10.50 5.89
N ALA A 25 -20.81 10.59 6.89
CA ALA A 25 -21.86 11.59 6.94
C ALA A 25 -21.31 13.02 6.93
N ALA A 26 -20.27 13.30 7.71
CA ALA A 26 -19.63 14.61 7.76
C ALA A 26 -19.07 15.01 6.38
N ARG A 27 -18.35 14.11 5.71
CA ARG A 27 -17.76 14.38 4.39
C ARG A 27 -18.78 14.52 3.28
N LEU A 28 -19.90 13.80 3.34
CA LEU A 28 -21.00 14.00 2.40
C LEU A 28 -21.56 15.42 2.48
N ARG A 29 -21.71 15.98 3.69
CA ARG A 29 -22.14 17.38 3.86
C ARG A 29 -21.13 18.37 3.29
N GLU A 30 -19.84 18.09 3.44
CA GLU A 30 -18.79 18.92 2.85
C GLU A 30 -18.83 18.88 1.32
N VAL A 31 -19.05 17.70 0.73
CA VAL A 31 -19.13 17.52 -0.72
C VAL A 31 -20.33 18.22 -1.34
N ASP A 32 -21.47 18.22 -0.66
CA ASP A 32 -22.69 18.91 -1.10
C ASP A 32 -22.45 20.42 -1.31
N GLY A 33 -21.62 21.03 -0.47
CA GLY A 33 -21.23 22.44 -0.58
C GLY A 33 -20.10 22.74 -1.57
N ARG A 34 -19.44 21.73 -2.18
CA ARG A 34 -18.30 21.94 -3.08
C ARG A 34 -18.76 22.24 -4.51
N PRO A 35 -18.06 23.15 -5.22
CA PRO A 35 -18.34 23.40 -6.63
C PRO A 35 -18.01 22.17 -7.50
N PRO A 36 -18.62 22.05 -8.69
CA PRO A 36 -18.23 21.04 -9.67
C PRO A 36 -16.75 21.13 -10.05
N GLY A 37 -16.10 19.98 -10.20
CA GLY A 37 -14.68 19.88 -10.50
C GLY A 37 -14.02 18.61 -9.95
N LEU A 38 -12.75 18.44 -10.29
CA LEU A 38 -11.95 17.26 -9.92
C LEU A 38 -11.88 17.06 -8.40
N GLU A 39 -11.75 18.14 -7.62
CA GLU A 39 -11.66 18.03 -6.15
C GLU A 39 -12.93 17.43 -5.53
N ARG A 40 -14.11 17.84 -6.02
CA ARG A 40 -15.39 17.26 -5.57
C ARG A 40 -15.49 15.78 -5.96
N HIS A 41 -15.03 15.44 -7.16
CA HIS A 41 -14.98 14.05 -7.62
C HIS A 41 -14.03 13.19 -6.77
N ALA A 42 -12.81 13.65 -6.52
CA ALA A 42 -11.84 12.95 -5.68
C ALA A 42 -12.35 12.76 -4.24
N ALA A 43 -13.06 13.77 -3.70
CA ALA A 43 -13.70 13.66 -2.39
C ALA A 43 -14.81 12.59 -2.36
N LEU A 44 -15.65 12.51 -3.42
CA LEU A 44 -16.65 11.45 -3.56
C LEU A 44 -16.02 10.06 -3.64
N VAL A 45 -14.95 9.90 -4.41
CA VAL A 45 -14.20 8.63 -4.48
C VAL A 45 -13.65 8.28 -3.10
N GLY A 46 -13.10 9.24 -2.35
CA GLY A 46 -12.64 9.00 -0.98
C GLY A 46 -13.76 8.58 -0.02
N ILE A 47 -14.95 9.17 -0.13
CA ILE A 47 -16.14 8.77 0.64
C ILE A 47 -16.56 7.35 0.26
N PHE A 48 -16.59 7.04 -1.03
CA PHE A 48 -16.96 5.73 -1.55
C PHE A 48 -16.02 4.63 -1.07
N ILE A 49 -14.71 4.87 -1.12
CA ILE A 49 -13.69 3.93 -0.59
C ILE A 49 -13.92 3.70 0.90
N LYS A 50 -14.13 4.76 1.69
CA LYS A 50 -14.38 4.65 3.13
C LYS A 50 -15.71 3.96 3.46
N ALA A 51 -16.74 4.13 2.64
CA ALA A 51 -17.96 3.33 2.75
C ALA A 51 -17.68 1.85 2.44
N GLY A 52 -16.82 1.57 1.45
CA GLY A 52 -16.31 0.22 1.18
C GLY A 52 -15.65 -0.43 2.41
N GLU A 53 -14.79 0.32 3.13
CA GLU A 53 -14.20 -0.13 4.39
C GLU A 53 -15.28 -0.48 5.44
N LEU A 54 -16.28 0.41 5.62
CA LEU A 54 -17.40 0.17 6.54
C LEU A 54 -18.16 -1.12 6.19
N VAL A 55 -18.53 -1.30 4.91
CA VAL A 55 -19.26 -2.48 4.43
C VAL A 55 -18.43 -3.76 4.58
N GLN A 56 -17.13 -3.68 4.28
CA GLN A 56 -16.20 -4.80 4.47
C GLN A 56 -16.16 -5.21 5.94
N GLY A 57 -15.90 -4.26 6.84
CA GLY A 57 -15.77 -4.53 8.27
C GLY A 57 -17.06 -5.07 8.90
N LEU A 58 -18.23 -4.52 8.55
CA LEU A 58 -19.52 -5.04 9.03
C LEU A 58 -19.77 -6.47 8.53
N SER A 59 -19.47 -6.74 7.26
CA SER A 59 -19.62 -8.07 6.69
C SER A 59 -18.64 -9.08 7.28
N ASP A 60 -17.41 -8.66 7.59
CA ASP A 60 -16.39 -9.46 8.28
C ASP A 60 -16.81 -9.84 9.69
N PHE A 61 -17.31 -8.87 10.45
CA PHE A 61 -17.83 -9.11 11.79
C PHE A 61 -18.95 -10.17 11.79
N GLU A 62 -19.88 -10.09 10.85
CA GLU A 62 -20.95 -11.09 10.70
C GLU A 62 -20.41 -12.46 10.27
N PHE A 63 -19.45 -12.50 9.35
CA PHE A 63 -18.82 -13.73 8.89
C PHE A 63 -18.04 -14.44 10.01
N GLU A 64 -17.29 -13.70 10.82
CA GLU A 64 -16.58 -14.25 11.98
C GLU A 64 -17.55 -14.87 13.00
N THR A 65 -18.77 -14.32 13.10
CA THR A 65 -19.81 -14.84 14.00
C THR A 65 -20.51 -16.08 13.44
N LEU A 66 -20.80 -16.11 12.13
CA LEU A 66 -21.61 -17.15 11.49
C LEU A 66 -20.79 -18.27 10.87
N GLY A 67 -19.50 -18.04 10.58
CA GLY A 67 -18.63 -18.97 9.85
C GLY A 67 -18.88 -19.06 8.34
N ALA A 68 -19.84 -18.31 7.83
CA ALA A 68 -20.22 -18.25 6.41
C ALA A 68 -20.80 -16.88 6.04
N ASP A 69 -20.79 -16.58 4.74
CA ASP A 69 -21.49 -15.44 4.17
C ASP A 69 -22.98 -15.74 4.04
N GLU A 70 -23.81 -14.96 4.72
CA GLU A 70 -25.26 -15.11 4.71
C GLU A 70 -25.96 -13.76 4.52
N LEU A 71 -27.24 -13.80 4.16
CA LEU A 71 -28.09 -12.61 4.06
C LEU A 71 -28.42 -12.05 5.45
N SER A 72 -28.37 -10.73 5.56
CA SER A 72 -28.78 -9.99 6.74
C SER A 72 -29.31 -8.62 6.33
N ALA A 73 -30.24 -8.07 7.11
CA ALA A 73 -30.74 -6.71 6.87
C ALA A 73 -29.61 -5.66 6.92
N GLY A 74 -28.56 -5.91 7.71
CA GLY A 74 -27.36 -5.06 7.77
C GLY A 74 -26.60 -5.06 6.46
N ARG A 75 -26.31 -6.24 5.90
CA ARG A 75 -25.62 -6.41 4.61
C ARG A 75 -26.41 -5.83 3.45
N GLU A 76 -27.73 -6.02 3.42
CA GLU A 76 -28.59 -5.43 2.38
C GLU A 76 -28.54 -3.90 2.42
N LYS A 77 -28.70 -3.29 3.59
CA LYS A 77 -28.60 -1.83 3.76
C LYS A 77 -27.20 -1.31 3.39
N ALA A 78 -26.15 -2.02 3.80
CA ALA A 78 -24.77 -1.70 3.48
C ALA A 78 -24.52 -1.75 1.97
N GLY A 79 -25.02 -2.78 1.27
CA GLY A 79 -24.94 -2.89 -0.19
C GLY A 79 -25.67 -1.76 -0.91
N VAL A 80 -26.87 -1.38 -0.45
CA VAL A 80 -27.62 -0.25 -1.03
C VAL A 80 -26.89 1.08 -0.84
N LEU A 81 -26.34 1.33 0.36
CA LEU A 81 -25.53 2.53 0.63
C LEU A 81 -24.36 2.62 -0.36
N LEU A 82 -23.64 1.51 -0.53
CA LEU A 82 -22.45 1.47 -1.38
C LEU A 82 -22.81 1.66 -2.85
N LEU A 83 -23.92 1.08 -3.32
CA LEU A 83 -24.43 1.27 -4.68
C LEU A 83 -24.83 2.72 -4.94
N ASP A 84 -25.45 3.41 -3.98
CA ASP A 84 -25.83 4.81 -4.15
C ASP A 84 -24.62 5.74 -4.23
N LEU A 85 -23.60 5.50 -3.39
CA LEU A 85 -22.33 6.21 -3.47
C LEU A 85 -21.61 5.93 -4.79
N ALA A 86 -21.61 4.68 -5.26
CA ALA A 86 -21.05 4.32 -6.57
C ALA A 86 -21.76 5.05 -7.72
N ARG A 87 -23.09 5.21 -7.67
CA ARG A 87 -23.85 5.98 -8.66
C ARG A 87 -23.46 7.46 -8.68
N LEU A 88 -23.21 8.07 -7.52
CA LEU A 88 -22.72 9.46 -7.45
C LEU A 88 -21.33 9.61 -8.08
N VAL A 89 -20.42 8.66 -7.80
CA VAL A 89 -19.09 8.62 -8.45
C VAL A 89 -19.25 8.44 -9.97
N ALA A 90 -20.09 7.51 -10.42
CA ALA A 90 -20.34 7.26 -11.84
C ALA A 90 -20.96 8.46 -12.55
N GLN A 91 -21.90 9.17 -11.92
CA GLN A 91 -22.50 10.40 -12.44
C GLN A 91 -21.46 11.51 -12.55
N SER A 92 -20.65 11.71 -11.51
CA SER A 92 -19.59 12.72 -11.51
C SER A 92 -18.53 12.43 -12.55
N TRP A 93 -18.17 11.15 -12.78
CA TRP A 93 -17.22 10.77 -13.82
C TRP A 93 -17.82 10.99 -15.23
N SER A 94 -19.02 10.48 -15.48
CA SER A 94 -19.62 10.52 -16.82
C SER A 94 -19.96 11.94 -17.30
N SER A 95 -20.13 12.88 -16.37
CA SER A 95 -20.39 14.29 -16.66
C SER A 95 -19.12 15.13 -16.82
N GLY A 96 -17.91 14.53 -16.79
CA GLY A 96 -16.66 15.28 -16.83
C GLY A 96 -16.47 16.16 -15.57
N PHE A 97 -16.86 15.65 -14.41
CA PHE A 97 -16.85 16.35 -13.11
C PHE A 97 -17.80 17.55 -13.00
N SER A 98 -18.61 17.79 -14.03
CA SER A 98 -19.52 18.93 -14.10
C SER A 98 -20.90 18.62 -13.50
N GLY A 99 -21.80 19.59 -13.54
CA GLY A 99 -23.19 19.40 -13.15
C GLY A 99 -23.47 19.40 -11.65
N HIS A 100 -24.75 19.38 -11.30
CA HIS A 100 -25.21 19.28 -9.93
C HIS A 100 -25.25 17.81 -9.48
N LEU A 101 -24.84 17.55 -8.24
CA LEU A 101 -24.93 16.24 -7.60
C LEU A 101 -25.97 16.34 -6.50
N ALA A 102 -27.04 15.56 -6.63
CA ALA A 102 -28.07 15.46 -5.61
C ALA A 102 -27.81 14.21 -4.77
N LEU A 103 -27.55 14.38 -3.48
CA LEU A 103 -27.38 13.27 -2.54
C LEU A 103 -28.76 12.65 -2.23
N PRO A 104 -28.99 11.35 -2.48
CA PRO A 104 -30.26 10.71 -2.12
C PRO A 104 -30.52 10.75 -0.61
N ASP A 105 -31.71 11.20 -0.19
CA ASP A 105 -32.09 11.29 1.23
C ASP A 105 -31.91 9.97 1.99
N ARG A 106 -32.13 8.84 1.31
CA ARG A 106 -31.98 7.50 1.90
C ARG A 106 -30.54 7.19 2.35
N ILE A 107 -29.51 7.85 1.81
CA ILE A 107 -28.13 7.67 2.28
C ILE A 107 -28.02 8.00 3.77
N TRP A 108 -28.68 9.08 4.21
CA TRP A 108 -28.65 9.49 5.62
C TRP A 108 -29.35 8.49 6.53
N ALA A 109 -30.49 7.95 6.10
CA ALA A 109 -31.20 6.90 6.83
C ALA A 109 -30.37 5.61 6.93
N LEU A 110 -29.71 5.20 5.83
CA LEU A 110 -28.84 4.03 5.81
C LEU A 110 -27.63 4.18 6.74
N LEU A 111 -26.97 5.34 6.74
CA LEU A 111 -25.86 5.61 7.66
C LEU A 111 -26.30 5.57 9.13
N GLN A 112 -27.50 6.08 9.42
CA GLN A 112 -28.07 6.03 10.77
C GLN A 112 -28.41 4.60 11.19
N ASP A 113 -28.94 3.78 10.29
CA ASP A 113 -29.29 2.38 10.55
C ASP A 113 -28.06 1.48 10.73
N LEU A 114 -26.98 1.76 10.00
CA LEU A 114 -25.71 1.02 10.09
C LEU A 114 -24.84 1.47 11.26
N ARG A 115 -25.18 2.60 11.88
CA ARG A 115 -24.45 3.16 13.01
C ARG A 115 -24.57 2.25 14.23
N ALA A 116 -23.46 1.62 14.61
CA ALA A 116 -23.38 0.80 15.81
C ALA A 116 -22.00 0.92 16.46
N SER A 117 -21.94 0.82 17.78
CA SER A 117 -20.66 0.76 18.50
C SER A 117 -20.03 -0.64 18.38
N ARG A 118 -19.70 -1.04 17.16
CA ARG A 118 -19.09 -2.33 16.82
C ARG A 118 -17.62 -2.15 16.44
N PRO A 119 -16.69 -2.94 17.02
CA PRO A 119 -15.31 -2.94 16.58
C PRO A 119 -15.21 -3.62 15.21
N LEU A 120 -14.50 -2.99 14.29
CA LEU A 120 -14.27 -3.47 12.93
C LEU A 120 -12.76 -3.67 12.71
N SER A 121 -12.42 -4.72 11.96
CA SER A 121 -11.06 -4.96 11.47
C SER A 121 -11.01 -4.64 9.98
N ILE A 122 -10.41 -3.51 9.63
CA ILE A 122 -10.37 -2.99 8.26
C ILE A 122 -9.06 -3.41 7.60
N LYS A 123 -9.18 -3.94 6.37
CA LYS A 123 -8.04 -4.19 5.49
C LYS A 123 -7.99 -3.06 4.47
N GLU A 124 -6.82 -2.46 4.29
CA GLU A 124 -6.65 -1.40 3.30
C GLU A 124 -6.72 -2.00 1.89
N GLY A 125 -7.46 -1.35 0.98
CA GLY A 125 -7.51 -1.77 -0.42
C GLY A 125 -6.20 -1.43 -1.13
N GLU A 126 -5.36 -2.43 -1.37
CA GLU A 126 -4.01 -2.26 -1.91
C GLU A 126 -4.02 -1.57 -3.29
N GLY A 127 -4.96 -1.92 -4.15
CA GLY A 127 -5.18 -1.24 -5.43
C GLY A 127 -5.37 0.28 -5.32
N TYR A 128 -6.10 0.73 -4.30
CA TYR A 128 -6.30 2.15 -4.03
C TYR A 128 -5.06 2.81 -3.43
N ALA A 129 -4.25 2.05 -2.70
CA ALA A 129 -3.10 2.57 -1.97
C ALA A 129 -1.83 2.67 -2.84
N PHE A 130 -1.63 1.70 -3.74
CA PHE A 130 -0.32 1.44 -4.34
C PHE A 130 -0.36 1.21 -5.85
N TYR A 131 -1.37 0.50 -6.37
CA TYR A 131 -1.40 0.04 -7.77
C TYR A 131 -2.14 0.99 -8.72
N ALA A 132 -2.69 2.08 -8.20
CA ALA A 132 -3.45 3.04 -8.99
C ALA A 132 -4.66 2.39 -9.70
N LEU A 133 -5.39 1.52 -8.98
CA LEU A 133 -6.67 0.98 -9.42
C LEU A 133 -7.79 1.96 -9.06
N TYR A 134 -8.49 2.47 -10.06
CA TYR A 134 -9.55 3.46 -9.89
C TYR A 134 -10.92 2.78 -9.99
N PRO A 135 -11.89 3.08 -9.12
CA PRO A 135 -13.28 2.66 -9.32
C PRO A 135 -13.81 2.95 -10.73
N GLU A 136 -13.34 4.04 -11.33
CA GLU A 136 -13.68 4.51 -12.67
C GLU A 136 -13.19 3.57 -13.78
N CYS A 137 -12.05 2.87 -13.59
CA CYS A 137 -11.62 1.79 -14.50
C CYS A 137 -12.67 0.68 -14.55
N TYR A 138 -13.18 0.27 -13.40
CA TYR A 138 -14.17 -0.80 -13.30
C TYR A 138 -15.53 -0.36 -13.85
N MET A 139 -15.93 0.90 -13.63
CA MET A 139 -17.14 1.46 -14.25
C MET A 139 -17.04 1.45 -15.78
N GLU A 140 -15.90 1.84 -16.33
CA GLU A 140 -15.70 1.91 -17.77
C GLU A 140 -15.60 0.53 -18.41
N ALA A 141 -14.89 -0.42 -17.76
CA ALA A 141 -14.90 -1.83 -18.15
C ALA A 141 -16.32 -2.40 -18.15
N ALA A 142 -17.12 -2.04 -17.14
CA ALA A 142 -18.48 -2.54 -17.00
C ALA A 142 -19.42 -2.01 -18.09
N ARG A 143 -19.30 -0.74 -18.47
CA ARG A 143 -20.06 -0.18 -19.61
C ARG A 143 -19.76 -0.87 -20.94
N ARG A 144 -18.51 -1.33 -21.13
CA ARG A 144 -18.05 -2.00 -22.36
C ARG A 144 -18.34 -3.49 -22.40
N SER A 145 -18.66 -4.08 -21.25
CA SER A 145 -18.82 -5.53 -21.09
C SER A 145 -20.01 -6.13 -21.86
N GLY A 146 -21.03 -5.32 -22.17
CA GLY A 146 -22.29 -5.78 -22.75
C GLY A 146 -23.24 -6.45 -21.75
N LEU A 147 -22.91 -6.47 -20.46
CA LEU A 147 -23.71 -7.06 -19.39
C LEU A 147 -24.95 -6.22 -19.06
N GLY A 148 -26.02 -6.89 -18.62
CA GLY A 148 -27.32 -6.29 -18.34
C GLY A 148 -27.60 -6.03 -16.86
N ALA A 149 -28.73 -5.38 -16.58
CA ALA A 149 -29.17 -5.08 -15.21
C ALA A 149 -29.58 -6.33 -14.40
N ASN A 150 -29.79 -7.48 -15.05
CA ASN A 150 -30.08 -8.76 -14.39
C ASN A 150 -28.82 -9.51 -13.92
N THR A 151 -27.61 -9.00 -14.21
CA THR A 151 -26.35 -9.60 -13.77
C THR A 151 -26.20 -9.60 -12.25
N VAL A 152 -25.77 -10.73 -11.69
CA VAL A 152 -25.41 -10.88 -10.28
C VAL A 152 -23.96 -10.45 -10.07
N VAL A 153 -23.77 -9.41 -9.26
CA VAL A 153 -22.45 -8.83 -9.01
C VAL A 153 -21.90 -9.30 -7.68
N ILE A 154 -20.74 -9.98 -7.72
CA ILE A 154 -20.06 -10.54 -6.55
C ILE A 154 -18.71 -9.84 -6.35
N GLY A 155 -18.56 -9.15 -5.22
CA GLY A 155 -17.29 -8.53 -4.82
C GLY A 155 -16.53 -9.39 -3.80
N LEU A 156 -15.21 -9.53 -3.97
CA LEU A 156 -14.38 -10.17 -2.95
C LEU A 156 -14.01 -9.18 -1.86
N ARG A 157 -14.18 -9.57 -0.59
CA ARG A 157 -14.01 -8.67 0.54
C ARG A 157 -12.56 -8.22 0.70
N SER A 158 -12.35 -6.93 0.46
CA SER A 158 -11.15 -6.09 0.55
C SER A 158 -11.52 -4.87 -0.30
N ILE A 159 -10.76 -4.58 -1.33
CA ILE A 159 -11.09 -3.59 -2.36
C ILE A 159 -12.31 -3.99 -3.20
N GLY A 160 -12.50 -5.28 -3.49
CA GLY A 160 -13.61 -5.82 -4.29
C GLY A 160 -15.00 -5.52 -3.72
N THR A 161 -15.11 -5.27 -2.41
CA THR A 161 -16.33 -4.77 -1.77
C THR A 161 -16.84 -3.49 -2.42
N SER A 162 -15.97 -2.50 -2.60
CA SER A 162 -16.34 -1.25 -3.25
C SER A 162 -16.37 -1.37 -4.77
N LEU A 163 -15.39 -2.02 -5.38
CA LEU A 163 -15.33 -2.14 -6.85
C LEU A 163 -16.55 -2.86 -7.44
N SER A 164 -17.09 -3.87 -6.75
CA SER A 164 -18.34 -4.50 -7.17
C SER A 164 -19.52 -3.54 -7.22
N ALA A 165 -19.64 -2.59 -6.30
CA ALA A 165 -20.68 -1.56 -6.36
C ALA A 165 -20.47 -0.60 -7.53
N ALA A 166 -19.21 -0.31 -7.89
CA ALA A 166 -18.88 0.48 -9.07
C ALA A 166 -19.31 -0.22 -10.37
N VAL A 167 -19.04 -1.53 -10.49
CA VAL A 167 -19.52 -2.37 -11.60
C VAL A 167 -21.05 -2.38 -11.65
N ALA A 168 -21.71 -2.68 -10.52
CA ALA A 168 -23.17 -2.73 -10.43
C ALA A 168 -23.83 -1.40 -10.82
N ALA A 169 -23.27 -0.27 -10.37
CA ALA A 169 -23.77 1.05 -10.72
C ALA A 169 -23.66 1.33 -12.23
N ALA A 170 -22.58 0.87 -12.89
CA ALA A 170 -22.33 1.13 -14.30
C ALA A 170 -23.23 0.32 -15.25
N ILE A 171 -23.60 -0.93 -14.89
CA ILE A 171 -24.52 -1.76 -15.68
C ILE A 171 -25.99 -1.68 -15.22
N GLY A 172 -26.26 -0.90 -14.17
CA GLY A 172 -27.61 -0.75 -13.62
C GLY A 172 -28.12 -1.98 -12.88
N ALA A 173 -27.23 -2.83 -12.38
CA ALA A 173 -27.58 -4.03 -11.62
C ALA A 173 -28.05 -3.70 -10.19
N ALA A 174 -28.54 -4.73 -9.49
CA ALA A 174 -28.84 -4.67 -8.07
C ALA A 174 -27.58 -4.45 -7.22
N ALA A 175 -27.76 -4.16 -5.92
CA ALA A 175 -26.65 -4.04 -4.99
C ALA A 175 -25.80 -5.32 -4.98
N PRO A 176 -24.46 -5.21 -4.98
CA PRO A 176 -23.60 -6.37 -5.07
C PRO A 176 -23.68 -7.21 -3.79
N VAL A 177 -23.44 -8.51 -3.95
CA VAL A 177 -23.14 -9.42 -2.84
C VAL A 177 -21.62 -9.42 -2.62
N THR A 178 -21.17 -9.49 -1.37
CA THR A 178 -19.73 -9.60 -1.09
C THR A 178 -19.40 -10.90 -0.38
N LEU A 179 -18.34 -11.57 -0.80
CA LEU A 179 -17.89 -12.86 -0.24
C LEU A 179 -16.47 -12.75 0.33
N ARG A 180 -16.14 -13.53 1.36
CA ARG A 180 -14.77 -13.63 1.92
C ARG A 180 -14.14 -14.96 1.56
N PRO A 181 -13.15 -14.95 0.66
CA PRO A 181 -12.23 -16.07 0.51
C PRO A 181 -11.44 -16.30 1.80
N VAL A 182 -11.41 -17.54 2.28
CA VAL A 182 -10.69 -17.99 3.49
C VAL A 182 -9.76 -19.15 3.15
N GLY A 183 -9.03 -19.67 4.15
CA GLY A 183 -8.09 -20.78 3.95
C GLY A 183 -6.74 -20.34 3.39
N HIS A 184 -5.99 -21.29 2.83
CA HIS A 184 -4.62 -21.08 2.38
C HIS A 184 -4.56 -20.07 1.22
N PRO A 185 -3.57 -19.14 1.16
CA PRO A 185 -3.50 -18.12 0.12
C PRO A 185 -3.58 -18.66 -1.31
N PHE A 186 -2.99 -19.82 -1.60
CA PHE A 186 -3.03 -20.45 -2.92
C PHE A 186 -4.19 -21.44 -3.14
N ARG A 187 -5.00 -21.70 -2.11
CA ARG A 187 -6.16 -22.62 -2.13
C ARG A 187 -7.26 -22.02 -1.28
N ARG A 188 -7.82 -20.92 -1.80
CA ARG A 188 -8.88 -20.20 -1.11
C ARG A 188 -10.20 -20.96 -1.29
N GLU A 189 -11.06 -20.84 -0.30
CA GLU A 189 -12.42 -21.39 -0.31
C GLU A 189 -13.40 -20.29 0.11
N ILE A 190 -14.66 -20.43 -0.30
CA ILE A 190 -15.74 -19.57 0.18
C ILE A 190 -16.78 -20.40 0.92
N HIS A 191 -17.34 -19.83 1.98
CA HIS A 191 -18.42 -20.44 2.73
C HIS A 191 -19.68 -19.60 2.54
N VAL A 192 -20.68 -20.14 1.84
CA VAL A 192 -21.94 -19.44 1.53
C VAL A 192 -23.08 -20.12 2.27
N GLY A 193 -23.84 -19.34 3.03
CA GLY A 193 -25.02 -19.79 3.75
C GLY A 193 -26.17 -20.18 2.82
N PRO A 194 -27.09 -21.04 3.27
CA PRO A 194 -28.15 -21.60 2.44
C PRO A 194 -29.12 -20.55 1.87
N VAL A 195 -29.42 -19.48 2.62
CA VAL A 195 -30.40 -18.48 2.17
C VAL A 195 -29.79 -17.59 1.08
N LEU A 196 -28.54 -17.16 1.28
CA LEU A 196 -27.76 -16.44 0.28
C LEU A 196 -27.54 -17.28 -0.98
N SER A 197 -27.20 -18.58 -0.84
CA SER A 197 -27.04 -19.49 -1.97
C SER A 197 -28.32 -19.56 -2.83
N GLN A 198 -29.48 -19.76 -2.20
CA GLN A 198 -30.77 -19.75 -2.89
C GLN A 198 -31.05 -18.42 -3.60
N ARG A 199 -30.70 -17.30 -2.97
CA ARG A 199 -30.88 -15.96 -3.55
C ARG A 199 -30.00 -15.74 -4.77
N LEU A 200 -28.72 -16.10 -4.70
CA LEU A 200 -27.75 -15.95 -5.80
C LEU A 200 -28.16 -16.79 -7.02
N LEU A 201 -28.72 -17.98 -6.80
CA LEU A 201 -29.07 -18.95 -7.85
C LEU A 201 -30.54 -18.88 -8.28
N GLN A 202 -31.28 -17.86 -7.82
CA GLN A 202 -32.71 -17.71 -8.07
C GLN A 202 -33.01 -17.50 -9.57
N ASP A 203 -32.26 -16.60 -10.22
CA ASP A 203 -32.38 -16.36 -11.66
C ASP A 203 -31.41 -17.27 -12.42
N ARG A 204 -31.96 -18.25 -13.13
CA ARG A 204 -31.18 -19.23 -13.92
C ARG A 204 -30.63 -18.65 -15.22
N THR A 205 -31.06 -17.45 -15.60
CA THR A 205 -30.64 -16.76 -16.83
C THR A 205 -29.60 -15.67 -16.58
N ALA A 206 -29.38 -15.26 -15.32
CA ALA A 206 -28.45 -14.20 -14.97
C ALA A 206 -26.99 -14.55 -15.30
N ASP A 207 -26.24 -13.56 -15.77
CA ASP A 207 -24.78 -13.59 -15.78
C ASP A 207 -24.23 -13.30 -14.38
N PHE A 208 -23.03 -13.78 -14.11
CA PHE A 208 -22.32 -13.61 -12.85
C PHE A 208 -21.00 -12.89 -13.10
N VAL A 209 -20.74 -11.84 -12.35
CA VAL A 209 -19.45 -11.14 -12.36
C VAL A 209 -18.74 -11.30 -11.03
N ILE A 210 -17.45 -11.58 -11.09
CA ILE A 210 -16.57 -11.69 -9.93
C ILE A 210 -15.58 -10.52 -9.98
N VAL A 211 -15.61 -9.67 -8.96
CA VAL A 211 -14.90 -8.39 -8.92
C VAL A 211 -13.87 -8.35 -7.79
N ASP A 212 -12.62 -8.10 -8.12
CA ASP A 212 -11.51 -7.94 -7.17
C ASP A 212 -10.33 -7.17 -7.81
N GLU A 213 -9.30 -6.82 -7.02
CA GLU A 213 -8.01 -6.33 -7.56
C GLU A 213 -7.15 -7.43 -8.18
N GLY A 214 -7.35 -8.68 -7.73
CA GLY A 214 -6.61 -9.83 -8.24
C GLY A 214 -6.74 -10.01 -9.76
N PRO A 215 -6.03 -10.98 -10.33
CA PRO A 215 -5.41 -12.12 -9.67
C PRO A 215 -4.01 -11.82 -9.09
N GLY A 216 -3.75 -12.34 -7.88
CA GLY A 216 -2.38 -12.39 -7.33
C GLY A 216 -1.59 -13.61 -7.82
N LEU A 217 -0.62 -14.08 -7.01
CA LEU A 217 0.28 -15.19 -7.36
C LEU A 217 -0.41 -16.51 -7.76
N SER A 218 -1.65 -16.75 -7.31
CA SER A 218 -2.41 -17.98 -7.60
C SER A 218 -3.75 -17.76 -8.29
N GLY A 219 -4.31 -16.55 -8.29
CA GLY A 219 -5.70 -16.31 -8.72
C GLY A 219 -6.80 -16.98 -7.86
N SER A 220 -6.43 -17.71 -6.82
CA SER A 220 -7.31 -18.59 -6.02
C SER A 220 -8.55 -17.91 -5.43
N SER A 221 -8.48 -16.61 -5.10
CA SER A 221 -9.62 -15.86 -4.55
C SER A 221 -10.75 -15.68 -5.56
N LEU A 222 -10.40 -15.35 -6.81
CA LEU A 222 -11.37 -15.29 -7.93
C LEU A 222 -11.80 -16.70 -8.32
N GLY A 223 -10.84 -17.63 -8.34
CA GLY A 223 -11.05 -19.04 -8.67
C GLY A 223 -12.10 -19.70 -7.77
N SER A 224 -12.04 -19.49 -6.46
CA SER A 224 -12.93 -20.16 -5.51
C SER A 224 -14.41 -19.78 -5.64
N VAL A 225 -14.71 -18.54 -6.06
CA VAL A 225 -16.09 -18.14 -6.39
C VAL A 225 -16.56 -18.80 -7.69
N ALA A 226 -15.69 -18.84 -8.70
CA ALA A 226 -16.03 -19.50 -9.97
C ALA A 226 -16.24 -21.01 -9.77
N ASP A 227 -15.38 -21.67 -8.99
CA ASP A 227 -15.51 -23.07 -8.60
C ASP A 227 -16.89 -23.31 -7.96
N TRP A 228 -17.24 -22.51 -6.96
CA TRP A 228 -18.55 -22.62 -6.29
C TRP A 228 -19.74 -22.41 -7.24
N LEU A 229 -19.67 -21.44 -8.16
CA LEU A 229 -20.74 -21.18 -9.13
C LEU A 229 -20.95 -22.37 -10.08
N GLU A 230 -19.86 -22.93 -10.61
CA GLU A 230 -19.88 -24.09 -11.50
C GLU A 230 -20.43 -25.34 -10.79
N GLU A 231 -19.99 -25.60 -9.56
CA GLU A 231 -20.51 -26.68 -8.70
C GLU A 231 -22.02 -26.58 -8.45
N HIS A 232 -22.56 -25.35 -8.46
CA HIS A 232 -23.99 -25.09 -8.30
C HIS A 232 -24.76 -24.96 -9.63
N GLY A 233 -24.15 -25.38 -10.74
CA GLY A 233 -24.78 -25.51 -12.05
C GLY A 233 -24.87 -24.20 -12.84
N VAL A 234 -24.07 -23.18 -12.49
CA VAL A 234 -23.89 -22.01 -13.35
C VAL A 234 -23.02 -22.40 -14.53
N SER A 235 -23.45 -22.03 -15.74
CA SER A 235 -22.67 -22.30 -16.94
C SER A 235 -21.44 -21.40 -16.96
N GLU A 236 -20.29 -21.97 -17.25
CA GLU A 236 -19.01 -21.29 -17.40
C GLU A 236 -19.03 -20.12 -18.42
N HIS A 237 -19.96 -20.10 -19.38
CA HIS A 237 -20.11 -18.98 -20.33
C HIS A 237 -20.79 -17.74 -19.74
N ARG A 238 -21.44 -17.90 -18.58
CA ARG A 238 -22.12 -16.82 -17.84
C ARG A 238 -21.26 -16.24 -16.72
N ILE A 239 -20.02 -16.70 -16.57
CA ILE A 239 -19.10 -16.24 -15.51
C ILE A 239 -18.07 -15.29 -16.13
N HIS A 240 -18.01 -14.07 -15.61
CA HIS A 240 -17.15 -13.01 -16.07
C HIS A 240 -16.25 -12.50 -14.94
N PHE A 241 -15.04 -12.08 -15.29
CA PHE A 241 -14.08 -11.52 -14.32
C PHE A 241 -13.88 -10.03 -14.55
N PHE A 242 -13.84 -9.28 -13.45
CA PHE A 242 -13.39 -7.90 -13.41
C PHE A 242 -12.15 -7.80 -12.51
N PRO A 243 -10.96 -8.02 -13.08
CA PRO A 243 -9.70 -7.92 -12.35
C PRO A 243 -9.06 -6.53 -12.39
N GLY A 244 -8.00 -6.36 -11.62
CA GLY A 244 -7.20 -5.13 -11.63
C GLY A 244 -6.30 -4.97 -12.86
N HIS A 245 -6.05 -6.05 -13.63
CA HIS A 245 -5.19 -6.02 -14.82
C HIS A 245 -5.56 -7.10 -15.85
N GLY A 246 -5.17 -6.88 -17.11
CA GLY A 246 -5.39 -7.83 -18.21
C GLY A 246 -4.40 -9.02 -18.30
N GLY A 247 -3.39 -9.06 -17.43
CA GLY A 247 -2.35 -10.10 -17.43
C GLY A 247 -2.79 -11.52 -17.03
N GLU A 248 -1.87 -12.47 -17.15
CA GLU A 248 -2.06 -13.89 -16.78
C GLU A 248 -1.98 -14.13 -15.26
N LEU A 249 -2.44 -15.31 -14.82
CA LEU A 249 -2.29 -15.72 -13.42
C LEU A 249 -0.82 -15.92 -13.04
N GLY A 250 -0.51 -15.74 -11.76
CA GLY A 250 0.84 -15.98 -11.25
C GLY A 250 1.27 -17.46 -11.23
N PRO A 251 2.55 -17.72 -10.91
CA PRO A 251 3.15 -19.05 -11.03
C PRO A 251 2.65 -20.10 -10.03
N GLN A 252 1.85 -19.69 -9.03
CA GLN A 252 1.26 -20.58 -8.02
C GLN A 252 -0.20 -20.94 -8.34
N ALA A 253 -0.69 -20.60 -9.53
CA ALA A 253 -2.04 -20.94 -9.98
C ALA A 253 -2.14 -22.41 -10.38
N SER A 254 -3.31 -23.02 -10.17
CA SER A 254 -3.60 -24.36 -10.67
C SER A 254 -3.81 -24.35 -12.18
N GLU A 255 -3.58 -25.50 -12.83
CA GLU A 255 -3.82 -25.64 -14.28
C GLU A 255 -5.28 -25.32 -14.64
N ASP A 256 -6.23 -25.76 -13.82
CA ASP A 256 -7.66 -25.49 -14.00
C ASP A 256 -7.98 -23.99 -13.93
N HIS A 257 -7.41 -23.27 -12.95
CA HIS A 257 -7.59 -21.83 -12.83
C HIS A 257 -6.95 -21.08 -14.01
N CYS A 258 -5.77 -21.50 -14.46
CA CYS A 258 -5.12 -20.93 -15.66
C CYS A 258 -5.97 -21.13 -16.92
N LYS A 259 -6.52 -22.34 -17.12
CA LYS A 259 -7.38 -22.64 -18.25
C LYS A 259 -8.64 -21.78 -18.23
N ARG A 260 -9.33 -21.71 -17.08
CA ARG A 260 -10.50 -20.85 -16.90
C ARG A 260 -10.14 -19.39 -17.20
N TRP A 261 -9.05 -18.89 -16.63
CA TRP A 261 -8.60 -17.50 -16.83
C TRP A 261 -8.41 -17.13 -18.29
N ALA A 262 -7.83 -18.04 -19.08
CA ALA A 262 -7.58 -17.84 -20.50
C ALA A 262 -8.86 -17.90 -21.37
N GLU A 263 -9.82 -18.74 -20.99
CA GLU A 263 -11.03 -19.01 -21.78
C GLU A 263 -12.21 -18.09 -21.44
N ARG A 264 -12.25 -17.51 -20.23
CA ARG A 264 -13.40 -16.71 -19.78
C ARG A 264 -13.23 -15.21 -20.10
N PRO A 265 -14.34 -14.47 -20.28
CA PRO A 265 -14.26 -13.03 -20.49
C PRO A 265 -13.68 -12.31 -19.26
N ARG A 266 -12.63 -11.50 -19.51
CA ARG A 266 -12.01 -10.60 -18.54
C ARG A 266 -12.26 -9.18 -19.00
N HIS A 267 -12.92 -8.37 -18.16
CA HIS A 267 -13.26 -6.99 -18.47
C HIS A 267 -12.32 -6.05 -17.74
N VAL A 268 -11.44 -5.38 -18.50
CA VAL A 268 -10.40 -4.52 -17.93
C VAL A 268 -10.30 -3.22 -18.73
N VAL A 269 -10.19 -2.11 -18.01
CA VAL A 269 -9.74 -0.82 -18.54
C VAL A 269 -8.57 -0.39 -17.69
N GLU A 270 -7.37 -0.41 -18.28
CA GLU A 270 -6.15 -0.04 -17.59
C GLU A 270 -6.13 1.46 -17.30
N LEU A 271 -5.40 1.86 -16.26
CA LEU A 271 -5.23 3.27 -15.89
C LEU A 271 -4.76 4.10 -17.09
N ASP A 272 -3.87 3.54 -17.91
CA ASP A 272 -3.26 4.28 -19.00
C ASP A 272 -4.29 4.71 -20.04
N GLU A 273 -5.26 3.84 -20.31
CA GLU A 273 -6.39 4.18 -21.16
C GLU A 273 -7.30 5.22 -20.48
N LEU A 274 -7.58 5.03 -19.19
CA LEU A 274 -8.49 5.86 -18.42
C LEU A 274 -8.03 7.33 -18.32
N VAL A 275 -6.74 7.59 -18.10
CA VAL A 275 -6.24 8.94 -17.79
C VAL A 275 -5.15 9.47 -18.72
N PHE A 276 -4.46 8.64 -19.51
CA PHE A 276 -3.51 9.14 -20.53
C PHE A 276 -4.16 9.20 -21.91
N GLY A 277 -4.90 8.14 -22.28
CA GLY A 277 -5.65 8.07 -23.54
C GLY A 277 -6.89 8.97 -23.59
N ALA A 278 -7.42 9.39 -22.43
CA ALA A 278 -8.67 10.11 -22.36
C ALA A 278 -8.64 11.54 -22.93
N HIS A 279 -9.83 12.04 -23.26
CA HIS A 279 -10.07 13.45 -23.56
C HIS A 279 -10.16 14.28 -22.26
N ARG A 280 -10.04 15.61 -22.39
CA ARG A 280 -10.36 16.50 -21.26
C ARG A 280 -11.84 16.31 -20.89
N PRO A 281 -12.19 16.27 -19.59
CA PRO A 281 -11.37 16.65 -18.45
C PRO A 281 -10.64 15.49 -17.74
N HIS A 282 -10.75 14.24 -18.20
CA HIS A 282 -10.23 13.05 -17.49
C HIS A 282 -8.73 12.81 -17.64
N ARG A 283 -8.05 13.61 -18.47
CA ARG A 283 -6.62 13.42 -18.73
C ARG A 283 -5.77 13.86 -17.54
N LEU A 284 -4.84 13.02 -17.07
CA LEU A 284 -3.93 13.36 -15.95
C LEU A 284 -3.14 14.64 -16.22
N ALA A 285 -2.67 14.86 -17.45
CA ALA A 285 -1.98 16.08 -17.85
C ALA A 285 -2.82 17.35 -17.60
N ALA A 286 -4.15 17.28 -17.74
CA ALA A 286 -5.03 18.40 -17.42
C ALA A 286 -5.08 18.66 -15.91
N TRP A 287 -5.19 17.61 -15.10
CA TRP A 287 -5.19 17.73 -13.64
C TRP A 287 -3.89 18.34 -13.10
N VAL A 288 -2.75 17.88 -13.62
CA VAL A 288 -1.44 18.41 -13.26
C VAL A 288 -1.30 19.87 -13.69
N SER A 289 -1.82 20.24 -14.88
CA SER A 289 -1.74 21.61 -15.38
C SER A 289 -2.43 22.63 -14.48
N GLU A 290 -3.51 22.25 -13.79
CA GLU A 290 -4.20 23.13 -12.83
C GLU A 290 -3.33 23.47 -11.61
N LEU A 291 -2.38 22.59 -11.25
CA LEU A 291 -1.49 22.80 -10.10
C LEU A 291 -0.21 23.56 -10.46
N VAL A 292 0.37 23.30 -11.63
CA VAL A 292 1.72 23.79 -11.98
C VAL A 292 1.76 24.69 -13.22
N GLY A 293 0.60 24.97 -13.81
CA GLY A 293 0.45 25.69 -15.07
C GLY A 293 0.56 24.79 -16.31
N PRO A 294 0.35 25.35 -17.51
CA PRO A 294 0.36 24.59 -18.76
C PRO A 294 1.65 23.81 -18.97
N LEU A 295 1.52 22.54 -19.37
CA LEU A 295 2.67 21.69 -19.68
C LEU A 295 3.23 22.01 -21.07
N GLY A 296 4.54 22.17 -21.15
CA GLY A 296 5.25 22.41 -22.41
C GLY A 296 5.42 21.16 -23.27
N GLN A 297 5.30 19.97 -22.67
CA GLN A 297 5.38 18.67 -23.35
C GLN A 297 4.51 17.63 -22.64
N PRO A 298 4.22 16.48 -23.28
CA PRO A 298 3.55 15.36 -22.62
C PRO A 298 4.28 14.89 -21.37
N LEU A 299 3.55 14.25 -20.46
CA LEU A 299 4.14 13.63 -19.27
C LEU A 299 5.15 12.55 -19.68
N GLN A 300 6.36 12.61 -19.12
CA GLN A 300 7.39 11.61 -19.34
C GLN A 300 7.25 10.50 -18.29
N GLU A 301 7.02 9.26 -18.74
CA GLU A 301 6.96 8.07 -17.88
C GLU A 301 8.34 7.76 -17.26
N ILE A 302 8.39 7.59 -15.93
CA ILE A 302 9.61 7.19 -15.21
C ILE A 302 9.35 6.16 -14.07
N SER A 303 8.29 5.35 -14.16
CA SER A 303 7.94 4.32 -13.16
C SER A 303 8.87 3.12 -13.20
N GLY A 304 8.73 2.20 -12.24
CA GLY A 304 9.39 0.89 -12.30
C GLY A 304 10.92 0.95 -12.30
N GLY A 305 11.51 2.00 -11.71
CA GLY A 305 12.95 2.27 -11.77
C GLY A 305 13.41 3.08 -12.99
N GLY A 306 12.51 3.50 -13.87
CA GLY A 306 12.80 4.34 -15.04
C GLY A 306 13.38 5.72 -14.68
N TRP A 307 13.05 6.22 -13.49
CA TRP A 307 13.62 7.45 -12.91
C TRP A 307 15.15 7.48 -12.84
N ARG A 308 15.81 6.31 -12.85
CA ARG A 308 17.28 6.23 -12.87
C ARG A 308 17.88 6.76 -14.17
N SER A 309 17.11 6.73 -15.27
CA SER A 309 17.53 7.26 -16.58
C SER A 309 17.65 8.79 -16.62
N VAL A 310 17.02 9.50 -15.67
CA VAL A 310 17.08 10.96 -15.58
C VAL A 310 18.06 11.44 -14.50
N LEU A 311 18.74 10.52 -13.82
CA LEU A 311 19.82 10.86 -12.89
C LEU A 311 21.08 11.25 -13.66
N ALA A 312 21.86 12.16 -13.10
CA ALA A 312 23.17 12.53 -13.63
C ALA A 312 24.26 11.49 -13.28
N CYS A 313 24.02 10.20 -13.53
CA CYS A 313 24.97 9.12 -13.28
C CYS A 313 24.96 8.05 -14.38
N SER A 314 26.04 7.27 -14.45
CA SER A 314 26.15 6.17 -15.42
C SER A 314 25.19 5.03 -15.08
N ARG A 315 24.75 4.27 -16.10
CA ARG A 315 23.91 3.07 -15.91
C ARG A 315 24.57 2.02 -14.99
N HIS A 316 25.90 1.95 -14.96
CA HIS A 316 26.62 1.05 -14.04
C HIS A 316 26.52 1.48 -12.58
N SER A 317 26.27 2.76 -12.33
CA SER A 317 26.14 3.37 -10.99
C SER A 317 24.69 3.55 -10.55
N TRP A 318 23.73 3.01 -11.30
CA TRP A 318 22.32 3.08 -10.94
C TRP A 318 22.05 2.40 -9.61
N PRO A 319 21.28 3.03 -8.71
CA PRO A 319 20.82 2.37 -7.49
C PRO A 319 19.89 1.19 -7.83
N PRO A 320 19.79 0.18 -6.96
CA PRO A 320 18.86 -0.93 -7.16
C PRO A 320 17.42 -0.43 -7.06
N ALA A 321 16.53 -1.04 -7.84
CA ALA A 321 15.11 -0.80 -7.79
C ALA A 321 14.36 -2.13 -7.79
N ASP A 322 13.30 -2.18 -7.01
CA ASP A 322 12.39 -3.29 -6.95
C ASP A 322 11.05 -2.87 -7.55
N PRO A 323 10.74 -3.29 -8.80
CA PRO A 323 9.50 -2.90 -9.47
C PRO A 323 8.23 -3.19 -8.67
N ARG A 324 8.25 -4.17 -7.75
CA ARG A 324 7.11 -4.53 -6.90
C ARG A 324 6.68 -3.40 -5.97
N PHE A 325 7.63 -2.58 -5.52
CA PHE A 325 7.38 -1.45 -4.61
C PHE A 325 7.43 -0.09 -5.32
N GLU A 326 7.71 -0.08 -6.62
CA GLU A 326 7.75 1.16 -7.41
C GLU A 326 6.33 1.69 -7.68
N ARG A 327 6.14 2.99 -7.46
CA ARG A 327 4.88 3.67 -7.75
C ARG A 327 4.87 4.18 -9.20
N ARG A 328 3.66 4.43 -9.72
CA ARG A 328 3.52 5.20 -10.97
C ARG A 328 4.11 6.59 -10.79
N LYS A 329 5.06 6.97 -11.65
CA LYS A 329 5.84 8.22 -11.60
C LYS A 329 5.97 8.81 -12.99
N PHE A 330 5.80 10.12 -13.08
CA PHE A 330 5.99 10.88 -14.32
C PHE A 330 6.74 12.18 -14.05
N LEU A 331 7.41 12.71 -15.06
CA LEU A 331 7.87 14.09 -15.07
C LEU A 331 6.91 14.97 -15.87
N ALA A 332 6.52 16.07 -15.26
CA ALA A 332 5.77 17.16 -15.89
C ALA A 332 6.69 18.37 -16.06
N HIS A 333 6.71 18.93 -17.27
CA HIS A 333 7.51 20.12 -17.56
C HIS A 333 6.58 21.30 -17.80
N ALA A 334 6.59 22.27 -16.89
CA ALA A 334 5.83 23.50 -16.97
C ALA A 334 6.78 24.71 -17.02
N SER A 335 6.26 25.91 -17.25
CA SER A 335 7.08 27.14 -17.25
C SER A 335 7.81 27.38 -15.92
N GLY A 336 7.22 26.93 -14.80
CA GLY A 336 7.83 26.97 -13.47
C GLY A 336 8.88 25.87 -13.20
N GLY A 337 9.25 25.09 -14.21
CA GLY A 337 10.26 24.02 -14.17
C GLY A 337 9.66 22.61 -14.15
N THR A 338 10.48 21.63 -13.77
CA THR A 338 10.11 20.21 -13.77
C THR A 338 9.49 19.78 -12.45
N TRP A 339 8.49 18.89 -12.53
CA TRP A 339 7.73 18.36 -11.40
C TRP A 339 7.64 16.84 -11.48
N LEU A 340 7.82 16.16 -10.35
CA LEU A 340 7.50 14.75 -10.15
C LEU A 340 6.00 14.59 -9.89
N VAL A 341 5.34 13.77 -10.68
CA VAL A 341 3.96 13.35 -10.50
C VAL A 341 3.98 11.89 -10.06
N LYS A 342 3.76 11.61 -8.78
CA LYS A 342 3.84 10.28 -8.17
C LYS A 342 2.48 9.83 -7.66
N PHE A 343 2.04 8.62 -8.00
CA PHE A 343 0.83 8.06 -7.40
C PHE A 343 1.05 7.83 -5.90
N ALA A 344 0.17 8.40 -5.08
CA ALA A 344 0.22 8.40 -3.63
C ALA A 344 -0.98 7.67 -2.99
N GLY A 345 -1.95 7.22 -3.79
CA GLY A 345 -3.14 6.53 -3.31
C GLY A 345 -4.39 7.40 -3.33
N LEU A 346 -5.55 6.77 -3.37
CA LEU A 346 -6.85 7.46 -3.43
C LEU A 346 -7.43 7.78 -2.06
N GLY A 347 -8.33 8.77 -2.01
CA GLY A 347 -9.06 9.15 -0.81
C GLY A 347 -8.14 9.51 0.37
N ASP A 348 -8.42 8.92 1.54
CA ASP A 348 -7.66 9.20 2.77
C ASP A 348 -6.19 8.83 2.68
N ILE A 349 -5.85 7.82 1.87
CA ILE A 349 -4.47 7.34 1.73
C ILE A 349 -3.63 8.44 1.10
N GLY A 350 -4.08 8.97 -0.05
CA GLY A 350 -3.43 10.08 -0.73
C GLY A 350 -3.39 11.34 0.13
N GLN A 351 -4.49 11.66 0.83
CA GLN A 351 -4.57 12.85 1.68
C GLN A 351 -3.56 12.80 2.84
N ARG A 352 -3.42 11.66 3.52
CA ARG A 352 -2.41 11.47 4.58
C ARG A 352 -0.99 11.66 4.04
N LYS A 353 -0.68 11.10 2.86
CA LYS A 353 0.65 11.26 2.24
C LYS A 353 0.91 12.69 1.78
N PHE A 354 -0.12 13.39 1.29
CA PHE A 354 -0.01 14.80 0.92
C PHE A 354 0.26 15.70 2.14
N GLU A 355 -0.45 15.48 3.25
CA GLU A 355 -0.21 16.21 4.49
C GLU A 355 1.20 15.97 5.04
N LYS A 356 1.64 14.71 5.04
CA LYS A 356 3.02 14.33 5.39
C LYS A 356 4.04 15.04 4.50
N ALA A 357 3.85 14.99 3.19
CA ALA A 357 4.74 15.64 2.22
C ALA A 357 4.83 17.14 2.44
N ARG A 358 3.70 17.81 2.70
CA ARG A 358 3.66 19.24 2.99
C ARG A 358 4.41 19.59 4.28
N LEU A 359 4.26 18.78 5.33
CA LEU A 359 4.96 18.99 6.60
C LEU A 359 6.48 18.82 6.45
N LEU A 360 6.91 17.76 5.77
CA LEU A 360 8.34 17.49 5.52
C LEU A 360 8.97 18.57 4.63
N ALA A 361 8.28 18.97 3.55
CA ALA A 361 8.76 20.02 2.66
C ALA A 361 8.85 21.37 3.36
N LYS A 362 7.84 21.74 4.16
CA LYS A 362 7.86 22.98 4.96
C LYS A 362 9.00 23.00 5.98
N ALA A 363 9.42 21.83 6.47
CA ALA A 363 10.53 21.70 7.39
C ALA A 363 11.91 21.61 6.69
N GLY A 364 11.94 21.65 5.35
CA GLY A 364 13.18 21.64 4.57
C GLY A 364 13.80 20.24 4.39
N PHE A 365 13.06 19.16 4.65
CA PHE A 365 13.58 17.79 4.54
C PHE A 365 13.31 17.13 3.18
N THR A 366 12.30 17.60 2.45
CA THR A 366 11.90 17.01 1.16
C THR A 366 11.63 18.13 0.14
N PRO A 367 11.61 17.83 -1.17
CA PRO A 367 11.26 18.81 -2.18
C PRO A 367 9.90 19.49 -1.95
N PRO A 368 9.72 20.75 -2.39
CA PRO A 368 8.44 21.47 -2.34
C PRO A 368 7.29 20.70 -3.01
N VAL A 369 6.07 20.84 -2.48
CA VAL A 369 4.86 20.16 -2.97
C VAL A 369 3.90 21.19 -3.59
N ALA A 370 3.44 20.94 -4.81
CA ALA A 370 2.41 21.77 -5.45
C ALA A 370 0.99 21.37 -5.00
N GLY A 371 0.70 20.08 -4.90
CA GLY A 371 -0.64 19.61 -4.54
C GLY A 371 -0.83 18.11 -4.71
N LEU A 372 -2.07 17.67 -4.51
CA LEU A 372 -2.56 16.32 -4.76
C LEU A 372 -3.72 16.43 -5.76
N CYS A 373 -3.64 15.74 -6.90
CA CYS A 373 -4.71 15.70 -7.89
C CYS A 373 -5.17 14.26 -8.10
N HIS A 374 -6.31 13.92 -7.48
CA HIS A 374 -6.97 12.61 -7.58
C HIS A 374 -6.00 11.43 -7.47
N GLY A 375 -5.28 11.36 -6.35
CA GLY A 375 -4.32 10.29 -6.06
C GLY A 375 -2.90 10.49 -6.58
N PHE A 376 -2.64 11.51 -7.39
CA PHE A 376 -1.28 11.86 -7.81
C PHE A 376 -0.75 13.06 -7.01
N LEU A 377 0.34 12.85 -6.30
CA LEU A 377 1.09 13.89 -5.60
C LEU A 377 2.04 14.57 -6.58
N VAL A 378 2.01 15.91 -6.62
CA VAL A 378 2.85 16.72 -7.50
C VAL A 378 3.90 17.45 -6.66
N GLN A 379 5.17 17.10 -6.85
CA GLN A 379 6.32 17.64 -6.12
C GLN A 379 7.34 18.24 -7.06
N LYS A 380 8.10 19.22 -6.60
CA LYS A 380 9.17 19.83 -7.39
C LYS A 380 10.24 18.78 -7.68
N TRP A 381 10.64 18.64 -8.94
CA TRP A 381 11.80 17.82 -9.28
C TRP A 381 13.08 18.63 -9.01
N VAL A 382 13.88 18.15 -8.06
CA VAL A 382 15.17 18.76 -7.71
C VAL A 382 16.26 18.04 -8.49
N THR A 383 16.97 18.79 -9.34
CA THR A 383 18.10 18.25 -10.11
C THR A 383 19.35 18.41 -9.25
N ALA A 384 19.58 17.44 -8.38
CA ALA A 384 20.72 17.41 -7.47
C ALA A 384 21.64 16.24 -7.79
N ALA A 385 22.94 16.42 -7.56
CA ALA A 385 23.87 15.31 -7.56
C ALA A 385 23.60 14.41 -6.33
N PRO A 386 23.69 13.07 -6.48
CA PRO A 386 23.78 12.20 -5.32
C PRO A 386 24.97 12.60 -4.44
N LEU A 387 24.81 12.43 -3.13
CA LEU A 387 25.88 12.69 -2.18
C LEU A 387 27.01 11.68 -2.35
N ALA A 388 28.26 12.12 -2.18
CA ALA A 388 29.40 11.23 -2.12
C ALA A 388 29.38 10.47 -0.77
N PRO A 389 29.92 9.24 -0.70
CA PRO A 389 29.96 8.49 0.55
C PRO A 389 30.57 9.26 1.73
N SER A 390 31.60 10.09 1.49
CA SER A 390 32.23 10.92 2.51
C SER A 390 31.30 11.98 3.12
N ASP A 391 30.28 12.43 2.38
CA ASP A 391 29.37 13.49 2.83
C ASP A 391 28.47 13.02 3.98
N PHE A 392 28.24 11.70 4.09
CA PHE A 392 27.42 11.10 5.14
C PHE A 392 28.11 11.02 6.51
N HIS A 393 29.43 11.20 6.56
CA HIS A 393 30.22 11.18 7.80
C HIS A 393 30.47 12.59 8.37
N GLY A 394 29.96 13.63 7.71
CA GLY A 394 30.05 15.00 8.20
C GLY A 394 29.12 15.24 9.39
N ALA A 395 29.58 16.00 10.38
CA ALA A 395 28.74 16.41 11.53
C ALA A 395 27.44 17.11 11.09
N GLU A 396 27.49 17.88 9.99
CA GLU A 396 26.33 18.55 9.40
C GLU A 396 25.26 17.56 8.91
N PHE A 397 25.67 16.44 8.32
CA PHE A 397 24.74 15.40 7.88
C PHE A 397 24.12 14.68 9.08
N ILE A 398 24.93 14.29 10.06
CA ILE A 398 24.43 13.61 11.27
C ILE A 398 23.44 14.50 12.03
N GLU A 399 23.73 15.80 12.15
CA GLU A 399 22.82 16.77 12.74
C GLU A 399 21.53 16.91 11.92
N HIS A 400 21.63 17.00 10.59
CA HIS A 400 20.46 17.06 9.71
C HIS A 400 19.60 15.79 9.84
N LEU A 401 20.21 14.61 9.81
CA LEU A 401 19.54 13.32 9.94
C LEU A 401 18.87 13.20 11.31
N GLY A 402 19.53 13.62 12.39
CA GLY A 402 18.94 13.68 13.72
C GLY A 402 17.70 14.57 13.76
N ARG A 403 17.77 15.78 13.19
CA ARG A 403 16.61 16.68 13.06
C ARG A 403 15.48 16.08 12.24
N TYR A 404 15.81 15.38 11.15
CA TYR A 404 14.84 14.67 10.31
C TYR A 404 14.09 13.59 11.09
N LEU A 405 14.82 12.70 11.76
CA LEU A 405 14.23 11.60 12.54
C LEU A 405 13.42 12.10 13.73
N THR A 406 13.92 13.12 14.46
CA THR A 406 13.14 13.79 15.52
C THR A 406 11.85 14.41 14.97
N PHE A 407 11.92 15.07 13.82
CA PHE A 407 10.73 15.66 13.20
C PHE A 407 9.69 14.60 12.90
N ARG A 408 10.10 13.46 12.34
CA ARG A 408 9.18 12.37 12.01
C ARG A 408 8.53 11.77 13.26
N ALA A 409 9.30 11.54 14.31
CA ALA A 409 8.79 11.04 15.58
C ALA A 409 7.80 12.00 16.29
N ARG A 410 7.90 13.32 16.07
CA ARG A 410 7.15 14.32 16.87
C ARG A 410 6.10 15.12 16.12
N ARG A 411 6.31 15.36 14.84
CA ARG A 411 5.56 16.35 14.06
C ARG A 411 4.67 15.71 13.00
N LEU A 412 4.95 14.46 12.62
CA LEU A 412 4.06 13.73 11.74
C LEU A 412 2.85 13.16 12.53
N PRO A 413 1.70 12.98 11.87
CA PRO A 413 0.54 12.35 12.48
C PRO A 413 0.87 10.96 13.02
N GLN A 414 0.17 10.56 14.09
CA GLN A 414 0.27 9.21 14.62
C GLN A 414 -0.12 8.19 13.52
N PRO A 415 0.63 7.09 13.37
CA PRO A 415 0.31 6.08 12.37
C PRO A 415 -1.07 5.46 12.58
N ALA A 416 -1.72 5.09 11.48
CA ALA A 416 -3.03 4.46 11.50
C ALA A 416 -2.97 2.96 11.88
N THR A 417 -1.78 2.35 11.81
CA THR A 417 -1.49 0.95 12.16
C THR A 417 -0.32 0.91 13.15
N ARG A 418 -0.12 -0.22 13.84
CA ARG A 418 0.89 -0.37 14.90
C ARG A 418 2.23 -0.97 14.48
N GLY A 419 2.40 -1.28 13.18
CA GLY A 419 3.59 -1.95 12.65
C GLY A 419 3.78 -3.38 13.19
N ALA A 420 4.92 -3.99 12.85
CA ALA A 420 5.31 -5.29 13.35
C ALA A 420 5.67 -5.22 14.83
N THR A 421 5.09 -6.13 15.61
CA THR A 421 5.50 -6.35 17.01
C THR A 421 6.92 -6.90 17.09
N MET A 422 7.55 -6.76 18.26
CA MET A 422 8.86 -7.39 18.56
C MET A 422 8.87 -8.89 18.24
N ALA A 423 7.77 -9.60 18.52
CA ALA A 423 7.62 -11.02 18.21
C ALA A 423 7.59 -11.30 16.71
N MET A 424 6.88 -10.48 15.92
CA MET A 424 6.84 -10.62 14.46
C MET A 424 8.19 -10.31 13.81
N LEU A 425 8.89 -9.27 14.29
CA LEU A 425 10.25 -8.97 13.82
C LEU A 425 11.23 -10.10 14.16
N TYR A 426 11.11 -10.67 15.36
CA TYR A 426 11.92 -11.81 15.77
C TYR A 426 11.66 -13.04 14.87
N GLU A 427 10.40 -13.38 14.63
CA GLU A 427 10.02 -14.48 13.73
C GLU A 427 10.59 -14.27 12.32
N MET A 428 10.40 -13.07 11.76
CA MET A 428 10.97 -12.67 10.48
C MET A 428 12.50 -12.81 10.47
N ALA A 429 13.17 -12.34 11.51
CA ALA A 429 14.62 -12.36 11.58
C ALA A 429 15.18 -13.78 11.58
N ILE A 430 14.57 -14.69 12.34
CA ILE A 430 14.97 -16.10 12.38
C ILE A 430 14.70 -16.78 11.04
N ALA A 431 13.48 -16.64 10.50
CA ALA A 431 13.09 -17.27 9.24
C ALA A 431 13.96 -16.81 8.07
N ASN A 432 14.17 -15.49 7.93
CA ASN A 432 14.98 -14.94 6.84
C ASN A 432 16.45 -15.33 6.97
N THR A 433 16.97 -15.41 8.19
CA THR A 433 18.35 -15.85 8.44
C THR A 433 18.54 -17.33 8.14
N GLU A 434 17.59 -18.17 8.54
CA GLU A 434 17.65 -19.61 8.29
C GLU A 434 17.61 -19.91 6.80
N GLU A 435 16.69 -19.28 6.07
CA GLU A 435 16.57 -19.45 4.62
C GLU A 435 17.81 -18.92 3.87
N ALA A 436 18.37 -17.77 4.29
CA ALA A 436 19.50 -17.14 3.58
C ALA A 436 20.88 -17.73 3.95
N LEU A 437 21.07 -18.12 5.21
CA LEU A 437 22.38 -18.44 5.81
C LEU A 437 22.44 -19.79 6.52
N GLY A 438 21.31 -20.49 6.65
CA GLY A 438 21.20 -21.80 7.28
C GLY A 438 20.96 -21.77 8.79
N GLU A 439 20.48 -22.91 9.31
CA GLU A 439 20.06 -23.13 10.69
C GLU A 439 21.12 -22.76 11.74
N ALA A 440 22.40 -23.02 11.44
CA ALA A 440 23.49 -22.73 12.37
C ALA A 440 23.64 -21.22 12.65
N VAL A 441 23.46 -20.37 11.62
CA VAL A 441 23.52 -18.91 11.77
C VAL A 441 22.25 -18.39 12.43
N ALA A 442 21.08 -18.94 12.08
CA ALA A 442 19.82 -18.60 12.73
C ALA A 442 19.84 -18.92 14.24
N THR A 443 20.45 -20.03 14.63
CA THR A 443 20.65 -20.40 16.04
C THR A 443 21.55 -19.40 16.77
N ARG A 444 22.63 -18.94 16.15
CA ARG A 444 23.49 -17.88 16.71
C ARG A 444 22.74 -16.56 16.90
N LEU A 445 21.92 -16.17 15.91
CA LEU A 445 21.08 -14.98 15.99
C LEU A 445 20.07 -15.10 17.13
N LYS A 446 19.39 -16.25 17.26
CA LYS A 446 18.48 -16.55 18.37
C LYS A 446 19.16 -16.39 19.73
N SER A 447 20.37 -16.90 19.90
CA SER A 447 21.14 -16.70 21.14
C SER A 447 21.50 -15.24 21.41
N ARG A 448 21.66 -14.42 20.37
CA ARG A 448 21.98 -12.99 20.52
C ARG A 448 20.77 -12.15 20.92
N LEU A 449 19.57 -12.60 20.54
CA LEU A 449 18.31 -11.90 20.76
C LEU A 449 17.61 -12.27 22.08
N SER A 450 18.10 -13.26 22.82
CA SER A 450 17.45 -13.83 24.02
C SER A 450 17.14 -12.83 25.13
N ASP A 451 17.89 -11.72 25.19
CA ASP A 451 17.84 -10.79 26.32
C ASP A 451 17.04 -9.51 26.00
N GLY A 452 16.30 -9.48 24.89
CA GLY A 452 15.72 -8.25 24.32
C GLY A 452 14.22 -8.23 24.06
N HIS A 453 13.51 -9.30 24.41
CA HIS A 453 12.12 -9.51 23.98
C HIS A 453 11.09 -8.55 24.61
N ASP A 454 11.41 -7.98 25.78
CA ASP A 454 10.48 -7.16 26.58
C ASP A 454 10.73 -5.65 26.48
N LEU A 455 11.59 -5.20 25.56
CA LEU A 455 11.87 -3.78 25.40
C LEU A 455 10.65 -3.04 24.79
N PRO A 456 10.17 -1.96 25.43
CA PRO A 456 8.98 -1.25 24.96
C PRO A 456 9.28 -0.48 23.67
N MET A 457 8.47 -0.75 22.64
CA MET A 457 8.45 -0.01 21.38
C MET A 457 7.29 0.99 21.37
N VAL A 458 7.56 2.21 20.89
CA VAL A 458 6.53 3.23 20.66
C VAL A 458 6.45 3.54 19.17
N PRO A 459 5.49 2.94 18.44
CA PRO A 459 5.34 3.17 17.01
C PRO A 459 5.13 4.66 16.69
N VAL A 460 5.93 5.16 15.75
CA VAL A 460 5.78 6.46 15.10
C VAL A 460 5.79 6.27 13.59
N ASP A 461 5.51 7.34 12.83
CA ASP A 461 5.65 7.29 11.38
C ASP A 461 7.15 7.27 11.06
N THR A 462 7.75 6.10 10.92
CA THR A 462 9.18 5.86 10.57
C THR A 462 9.42 5.90 9.06
N ASP A 463 10.65 6.15 8.64
CA ASP A 463 11.00 6.34 7.23
C ASP A 463 11.15 4.96 6.63
N ASN A 464 11.68 4.00 7.40
CA ASN A 464 11.91 2.61 7.03
C ASN A 464 12.87 2.40 5.84
N ARG A 465 13.30 3.46 5.15
CA ARG A 465 14.15 3.37 3.97
C ARG A 465 15.20 4.47 3.94
N LEU A 466 16.28 4.27 4.67
CA LEU A 466 17.36 5.26 4.80
C LEU A 466 18.53 5.03 3.84
N HIS A 467 18.27 4.41 2.69
CA HIS A 467 19.32 4.11 1.73
C HIS A 467 20.00 5.39 1.20
N PRO A 468 21.33 5.37 0.97
CA PRO A 468 22.07 6.58 0.59
C PRO A 468 21.61 7.22 -0.73
N TRP A 469 21.12 6.40 -1.66
CA TRP A 469 20.65 6.86 -2.98
C TRP A 469 19.33 7.64 -2.94
N GLU A 470 18.69 7.77 -1.77
CA GLU A 470 17.48 8.58 -1.61
C GLU A 470 17.79 9.98 -1.05
N TRP A 471 19.05 10.27 -0.77
CA TRP A 471 19.53 11.55 -0.24
C TRP A 471 20.22 12.38 -1.31
N LEU A 472 19.87 13.65 -1.36
CA LEU A 472 20.30 14.62 -2.36
C LEU A 472 20.93 15.83 -1.67
N ALA A 473 21.93 16.42 -2.32
CA ALA A 473 22.37 17.78 -1.97
C ALA A 473 21.29 18.79 -2.35
N GLY A 474 20.80 19.57 -1.39
CA GLY A 474 19.92 20.71 -1.60
C GLY A 474 20.67 22.04 -1.48
N ASP A 475 20.05 23.13 -1.93
CA ASP A 475 20.64 24.47 -1.83
C ASP A 475 20.93 24.90 -0.38
N ASP A 476 20.11 24.43 0.57
CA ASP A 476 20.20 24.73 2.02
C ASP A 476 20.53 23.49 2.88
N GLY A 477 21.20 22.47 2.30
CA GLY A 477 21.64 21.28 3.03
C GLY A 477 21.31 19.96 2.32
N PHE A 478 20.55 19.09 2.98
CA PHE A 478 20.23 17.75 2.47
C PHE A 478 18.72 17.59 2.26
N LEU A 479 18.33 16.82 1.25
CA LEU A 479 16.94 16.50 0.95
C LEU A 479 16.74 15.00 0.78
N LYS A 480 15.61 14.48 1.27
CA LYS A 480 15.15 13.10 1.05
C LYS A 480 14.14 13.07 -0.10
N ALA A 481 14.40 12.25 -1.12
CA ALA A 481 13.58 12.18 -2.33
C ALA A 481 12.35 11.25 -2.21
N ASP A 482 12.42 10.21 -1.36
CA ASP A 482 11.34 9.22 -1.18
C ASP A 482 11.07 8.95 0.31
N ALA A 483 10.20 9.76 0.92
CA ALA A 483 10.02 9.83 2.38
C ALA A 483 8.61 9.49 2.89
N LEU A 484 7.69 9.02 2.01
CA LEU A 484 6.26 9.08 2.30
C LEU A 484 5.60 7.73 2.59
N ASP A 485 6.05 6.68 1.92
CA ASP A 485 5.25 5.47 1.73
C ASP A 485 5.64 4.32 2.65
N HIS A 486 6.89 4.24 3.10
CA HIS A 486 7.46 2.95 3.50
C HIS A 486 6.98 2.46 4.88
N SER A 487 6.63 3.34 5.84
CA SER A 487 5.94 2.92 7.08
C SER A 487 4.52 2.41 6.86
N ALA A 488 3.96 2.63 5.67
CA ALA A 488 2.66 2.12 5.27
C ALA A 488 2.78 1.29 3.98
N GLY A 489 3.93 0.67 3.75
CA GLY A 489 4.17 -0.22 2.61
C GLY A 489 3.50 -1.59 2.78
N HIS A 490 3.66 -2.45 1.78
CA HIS A 490 3.24 -3.86 1.85
C HIS A 490 4.18 -4.74 2.65
N ASP A 491 5.31 -4.17 3.10
CA ASP A 491 6.25 -4.94 3.89
C ASP A 491 5.71 -5.23 5.30
N LEU A 492 6.37 -6.17 5.96
CA LEU A 492 6.01 -6.63 7.29
C LEU A 492 6.22 -5.55 8.36
N VAL A 493 7.15 -4.62 8.16
CA VAL A 493 7.70 -3.78 9.23
C VAL A 493 6.69 -2.73 9.67
N GLY A 494 6.11 -1.98 8.73
CA GLY A 494 5.14 -0.93 9.04
C GLY A 494 5.69 0.20 9.95
N PRO A 495 4.85 0.97 10.66
CA PRO A 495 5.30 2.05 11.55
C PRO A 495 5.95 1.52 12.82
N GLN A 496 7.19 1.93 13.11
CA GLN A 496 7.99 1.36 14.20
C GLN A 496 8.46 2.40 15.23
N ASP A 497 9.14 1.95 16.28
CA ASP A 497 9.90 2.83 17.15
C ASP A 497 10.94 3.62 16.34
N ILE A 498 11.20 4.88 16.67
CA ILE A 498 12.19 5.69 15.95
C ILE A 498 13.60 5.09 16.01
N ALA A 499 13.87 4.24 16.99
CA ALA A 499 15.08 3.41 17.05
C ALA A 499 15.29 2.56 15.78
N TRP A 500 14.22 2.19 15.06
CA TRP A 500 14.29 1.49 13.78
C TRP A 500 15.00 2.31 12.70
N ASP A 501 14.66 3.59 12.58
CA ASP A 501 15.31 4.49 11.64
C ASP A 501 16.75 4.79 12.06
N ILE A 502 17.05 4.89 13.36
CA ILE A 502 18.45 5.03 13.82
C ILE A 502 19.28 3.79 13.48
N ALA A 503 18.69 2.59 13.66
CA ALA A 503 19.31 1.33 13.25
C ALA A 503 19.54 1.29 11.72
N GLY A 504 18.53 1.66 10.93
CA GLY A 504 18.65 1.77 9.48
C GLY A 504 19.75 2.76 9.06
N ALA A 505 19.81 3.95 9.66
CA ALA A 505 20.86 4.92 9.41
C ALA A 505 22.26 4.36 9.71
N THR A 506 22.42 3.69 10.85
CA THR A 506 23.69 3.11 11.27
C THR A 506 24.21 2.11 10.25
N ILE A 507 23.32 1.28 9.69
CA ILE A 507 23.66 0.28 8.68
C ILE A 507 23.86 0.91 7.30
N GLU A 508 22.98 1.81 6.87
CA GLU A 508 22.98 2.34 5.50
C GLU A 508 24.09 3.33 5.22
N PHE A 509 24.47 4.13 6.22
CA PHE A 509 25.57 5.09 6.11
C PHE A 509 26.89 4.59 6.70
N ASP A 510 26.95 3.32 7.13
CA ASP A 510 28.13 2.72 7.78
C ASP A 510 28.66 3.59 8.93
N LEU A 511 27.74 4.08 9.78
CA LEU A 511 28.10 4.99 10.87
C LEU A 511 29.00 4.29 11.89
N SER A 512 30.06 4.97 12.29
CA SER A 512 30.89 4.56 13.42
C SER A 512 30.08 4.54 14.73
N PRO A 513 30.55 3.82 15.77
CA PRO A 513 29.88 3.81 17.06
C PRO A 513 29.65 5.21 17.66
N ASP A 514 30.59 6.13 17.44
CA ASP A 514 30.50 7.50 17.94
C ASP A 514 29.47 8.32 17.14
N GLU A 515 29.43 8.19 15.81
CA GLU A 515 28.42 8.84 14.96
C GLU A 515 27.01 8.32 15.26
N ALA A 516 26.85 7.00 15.41
CA ALA A 516 25.57 6.40 15.78
C ALA A 516 25.11 6.84 17.18
N ALA A 517 26.04 6.97 18.14
CA ALA A 517 25.75 7.51 19.46
C ALA A 517 25.36 8.99 19.42
N ALA A 518 26.03 9.80 18.60
CA ALA A 518 25.69 11.20 18.38
C ALA A 518 24.30 11.36 17.76
N LEU A 519 23.99 10.58 16.71
CA LEU A 519 22.65 10.56 16.10
C LEU A 519 21.58 10.19 17.13
N ARG A 520 21.80 9.12 17.89
CA ARG A 520 20.88 8.69 18.96
C ARG A 520 20.68 9.78 20.01
N ALA A 521 21.74 10.49 20.40
CA ALA A 521 21.66 11.60 21.36
C ALA A 521 20.79 12.74 20.83
N ILE A 522 21.03 13.19 19.59
CA ILE A 522 20.22 14.24 18.94
C ILE A 522 18.74 13.84 18.90
N VAL A 523 18.45 12.60 18.51
CA VAL A 523 17.05 12.12 18.46
C VAL A 523 16.44 12.04 19.84
N SER A 524 17.20 11.59 20.84
CA SER A 524 16.76 11.46 22.23
C SER A 524 16.43 12.82 22.86
N ASP A 525 17.32 13.80 22.71
CA ASP A 525 17.14 15.18 23.17
C ASP A 525 15.97 15.86 22.45
N GLY A 526 15.81 15.51 21.17
CA GLY A 526 14.71 15.95 20.35
C GLY A 526 13.36 15.34 20.71
N CYS A 527 13.31 14.20 21.40
CA CYS A 527 12.09 13.43 21.70
C CYS A 527 11.65 13.50 23.17
N SER A 528 10.42 13.07 23.47
CA SER A 528 9.93 12.99 24.85
C SER A 528 10.49 11.80 25.63
N ARG A 529 11.13 10.86 24.94
CA ARG A 529 11.74 9.66 25.50
C ARG A 529 13.11 9.47 24.85
N ALA A 530 14.11 9.21 25.68
CA ALA A 530 15.42 8.81 25.20
C ALA A 530 15.33 7.46 24.46
N VAL A 531 16.08 7.34 23.37
CA VAL A 531 16.16 6.10 22.61
C VAL A 531 17.10 5.14 23.35
N ASP A 532 16.60 3.94 23.62
CA ASP A 532 17.37 2.90 24.31
C ASP A 532 18.42 2.31 23.35
N ALA A 533 19.70 2.38 23.75
CA ALA A 533 20.80 1.85 22.97
C ALA A 533 20.70 0.32 22.76
N LYS A 534 20.17 -0.41 23.74
CA LYS A 534 19.97 -1.86 23.63
C LYS A 534 18.86 -2.18 22.63
N LEU A 535 17.80 -1.39 22.61
CA LEU A 535 16.75 -1.51 21.60
C LEU A 535 17.32 -1.26 20.21
N GLN A 536 18.11 -0.18 20.03
CA GLN A 536 18.78 0.10 18.76
C GLN A 536 19.62 -1.11 18.28
N GLU A 537 20.47 -1.68 19.13
CA GLU A 537 21.30 -2.86 18.79
C GLU A 537 20.46 -4.05 18.28
N ILE A 538 19.30 -4.30 18.88
CA ILE A 538 18.40 -5.39 18.48
C ILE A 538 17.73 -5.06 17.15
N LEU A 539 17.26 -3.82 16.98
CA LEU A 539 16.63 -3.39 15.74
C LEU A 539 17.61 -3.36 14.57
N GLU A 540 18.92 -3.13 14.79
CA GLU A 540 19.95 -3.28 13.75
C GLU A 540 20.00 -4.71 13.20
N LEU A 541 19.91 -5.72 14.07
CA LEU A 541 19.85 -7.13 13.64
C LEU A 541 18.58 -7.41 12.83
N PHE A 542 17.43 -6.92 13.29
CA PHE A 542 16.17 -7.08 12.57
C PHE A 542 16.15 -6.35 11.23
N TYR A 543 16.72 -5.14 11.19
CA TYR A 543 16.85 -4.36 9.96
C TYR A 543 17.70 -5.12 8.93
N LEU A 544 18.86 -5.65 9.34
CA LEU A 544 19.74 -6.45 8.47
C LEU A 544 19.03 -7.70 7.93
N THR A 545 18.32 -8.45 8.77
CA THR A 545 17.61 -9.65 8.34
C THR A 545 16.39 -9.34 7.45
N PHE A 546 15.73 -8.21 7.71
CA PHE A 546 14.64 -7.73 6.85
C PHE A 546 15.15 -7.34 5.47
N GLN A 547 16.20 -6.51 5.39
CA GLN A 547 16.80 -6.10 4.13
C GLN A 547 17.35 -7.31 3.35
N LEU A 548 17.97 -8.27 4.04
CA LEU A 548 18.43 -9.52 3.44
C LEU A 548 17.26 -10.27 2.78
N GLY A 549 16.14 -10.46 3.49
CA GLY A 549 14.95 -11.12 2.94
C GLY A 549 14.32 -10.33 1.79
N LEU A 550 14.15 -9.02 1.95
CA LEU A 550 13.53 -8.12 0.96
C LEU A 550 14.26 -8.17 -0.39
N TRP A 551 15.58 -7.98 -0.36
CA TRP A 551 16.40 -7.92 -1.58
C TRP A 551 16.68 -9.31 -2.16
N SER A 552 16.72 -10.36 -1.34
CA SER A 552 16.77 -11.74 -1.84
C SER A 552 15.52 -12.05 -2.65
N PHE A 553 14.34 -11.68 -2.13
CA PHE A 553 13.08 -11.87 -2.86
C PHE A 553 13.02 -11.02 -4.13
N ALA A 554 13.60 -9.81 -4.14
CA ALA A 554 13.57 -8.92 -5.30
C ALA A 554 14.28 -9.50 -6.54
N THR A 555 15.18 -10.47 -6.36
CA THR A 555 15.83 -11.16 -7.49
C THR A 555 14.85 -11.99 -8.31
N CYS A 556 13.76 -12.47 -7.70
CA CYS A 556 12.73 -13.25 -8.36
C CYS A 556 11.94 -12.36 -9.34
N GLY A 557 12.13 -12.59 -10.64
CA GLY A 557 11.45 -11.84 -11.69
C GLY A 557 12.17 -10.55 -12.13
N ALA A 558 13.34 -10.24 -11.57
CA ALA A 558 14.16 -9.14 -12.02
C ALA A 558 14.89 -9.44 -13.34
N ALA A 559 15.13 -8.40 -14.15
CA ALA A 559 15.96 -8.52 -15.35
C ALA A 559 17.42 -8.85 -14.99
N ALA A 560 18.15 -9.56 -15.86
CA ALA A 560 19.49 -10.07 -15.56
C ALA A 560 20.52 -8.99 -15.14
N GLU A 561 20.43 -7.78 -15.68
CA GLU A 561 21.29 -6.66 -15.25
C GLU A 561 20.96 -6.20 -13.83
N GLU A 562 19.68 -6.24 -13.45
CA GLU A 562 19.23 -5.83 -12.12
C GLU A 562 19.58 -6.87 -11.08
N VAL A 563 19.46 -8.16 -11.41
CA VAL A 563 19.88 -9.28 -10.55
C VAL A 563 21.31 -9.07 -10.03
N LYS A 564 22.25 -8.64 -10.87
CA LYS A 564 23.64 -8.35 -10.42
C LYS A 564 23.73 -7.26 -9.35
N ARG A 565 22.93 -6.20 -9.47
CA ARG A 565 22.89 -5.12 -8.47
C ARG A 565 22.27 -5.62 -7.16
N LEU A 566 21.18 -6.38 -7.28
CA LEU A 566 20.48 -6.98 -6.15
C LEU A 566 21.36 -7.99 -5.41
N ASP A 567 22.06 -8.87 -6.13
CA ASP A 567 23.01 -9.83 -5.55
C ASP A 567 24.13 -9.15 -4.77
N SER A 568 24.66 -8.03 -5.30
CA SER A 568 25.68 -7.24 -4.61
C SER A 568 25.14 -6.65 -3.30
N LEU A 569 23.88 -6.21 -3.31
CA LEU A 569 23.22 -5.67 -2.11
C LEU A 569 22.89 -6.77 -1.09
N VAL A 570 22.44 -7.94 -1.53
CA VAL A 570 22.23 -9.15 -0.71
C VAL A 570 23.55 -9.58 -0.05
N ALA A 571 24.64 -9.62 -0.82
CA ALA A 571 25.97 -9.95 -0.30
C ALA A 571 26.41 -8.97 0.79
N ARG A 572 26.21 -7.67 0.59
CA ARG A 572 26.49 -6.64 1.61
C ARG A 572 25.73 -6.92 2.91
N TYR A 573 24.41 -7.12 2.87
CA TYR A 573 23.63 -7.36 4.09
C TYR A 573 24.00 -8.67 4.78
N ARG A 574 24.34 -9.71 4.01
CA ARG A 574 24.87 -10.97 4.53
C ARG A 574 26.17 -10.75 5.30
N GLU A 575 27.14 -10.04 4.73
CA GLU A 575 28.43 -9.76 5.37
C GLU A 575 28.27 -8.93 6.65
N LEU A 576 27.42 -7.91 6.62
CA LEU A 576 27.14 -7.06 7.78
C LEU A 576 26.48 -7.84 8.92
N LEU A 577 25.50 -8.71 8.61
CA LEU A 577 24.86 -9.56 9.60
C LEU A 577 25.86 -10.52 10.26
N LEU A 578 26.71 -11.18 9.46
CA LEU A 578 27.74 -12.08 9.98
C LEU A 578 28.73 -11.35 10.89
N ARG A 579 29.19 -10.15 10.50
CA ARG A 579 30.11 -9.33 11.29
C ARG A 579 29.48 -8.93 12.64
N ARG A 580 28.24 -8.45 12.66
CA ARG A 580 27.52 -8.07 13.89
C ARG A 580 27.33 -9.26 14.84
N LEU A 581 27.14 -10.47 14.30
CA LEU A 581 27.06 -11.71 15.09
C LEU A 581 28.42 -12.18 15.64
N GLU A 582 29.54 -11.73 15.07
CA GLU A 582 30.89 -12.03 15.56
C GLU A 582 31.34 -11.04 16.64
N GLU A 583 31.10 -9.75 16.46
CA GLU A 583 31.39 -8.70 17.44
C GLU A 583 30.70 -8.96 18.79
N GLY A 584 29.44 -9.42 18.74
CA GLY A 584 28.69 -9.82 19.93
C GLY A 584 29.27 -11.03 20.65
N ALA A 585 29.91 -11.97 19.93
CA ALA A 585 30.53 -13.16 20.52
C ALA A 585 31.84 -12.83 21.27
N GLY A 586 32.59 -11.83 20.80
CA GLY A 586 33.79 -11.32 21.46
C GLY A 586 33.50 -10.65 22.81
N GLN A 587 32.43 -9.85 22.89
CA GLN A 587 32.01 -9.18 24.14
C GLN A 587 31.49 -10.17 25.20
N VAL A 588 30.81 -11.25 24.79
CA VAL A 588 30.32 -12.29 25.72
C VAL A 588 31.48 -13.13 26.30
N ARG A 589 32.52 -13.41 25.50
CA ARG A 589 33.75 -14.06 26.00
C ARG A 589 34.50 -13.16 26.99
N SER A 590 34.68 -11.88 26.65
CA SER A 590 35.30 -10.88 27.54
C SER A 590 34.57 -10.74 28.89
N ARG A 591 33.23 -10.78 28.92
CA ARG A 591 32.45 -10.73 30.18
C ARG A 591 32.50 -12.02 31.01
N ARG A 592 32.71 -13.18 30.38
CA ARG A 592 32.92 -14.45 31.10
C ARG A 592 34.31 -14.55 31.73
N ASP A 593 35.32 -13.96 31.09
CA ASP A 593 36.70 -13.95 31.59
C ASP A 593 36.97 -12.87 32.66
N SER A 594 35.96 -12.03 32.98
CA SER A 594 36.06 -10.93 33.95
C SER A 594 35.14 -11.07 35.17
N LEU A 595 34.55 -12.25 35.38
CA LEU A 595 33.91 -12.62 36.65
C LEU A 595 34.88 -13.48 37.47
N PRO A 596 35.24 -13.10 38.72
CA PRO A 596 36.15 -13.87 39.58
C PRO A 596 35.54 -15.19 40.07
#